data_AF-A0A9D7GR51-F1
#
_entry.id   AF-A0A9D7GR51-F1
#
_cell.length_a   1.000
_cell.length_b   1.000
_cell.length_c   1.000
_cell.angle_alpha   90.00
_cell.angle_beta   90.00
_cell.angle_gamma   90.00
#
_symmetry.space_group_name_H-M   'P 1'
#
loop_
_entity.id
_entity.type
_entity.pdbx_description
1 polymer ?
#
loop_
_entity_poly.entity_id
_entity_poly.type
_entity_poly.pdbx_seq_one_letter_code
_entity_poly.pdbx_strand_id
1 'polypeptide(L)' 'MRPHCRNIERRDPLCGAQPRTGFPLTLELASPKLPKRSRVKIRQIRTLATERLGKRLARASPEELAQVLEGLNEILGN' A
#
# COMPACT_ATOMS: atom_id res chain seq x y z
N MET A 1 -11.37 -18.25 23.25
CA MET A 1 -11.95 -18.91 22.06
C MET A 1 -11.54 -18.13 20.83
N ARG A 2 -10.68 -18.68 19.96
CA ARG A 2 -10.31 -18.08 18.66
C ARG A 2 -11.19 -18.74 17.60
N PRO A 3 -11.96 -18.01 16.78
CA PRO A 3 -12.75 -18.66 15.74
C PRO A 3 -11.79 -19.23 14.68
N HIS A 4 -11.95 -20.52 14.42
CA HIS A 4 -11.37 -21.22 13.28
C HIS A 4 -11.98 -20.61 12.01
N CYS A 5 -11.16 -19.94 11.19
CA CYS A 5 -11.57 -19.53 9.84
C CYS A 5 -11.69 -20.79 8.97
N ARG A 6 -12.89 -21.38 8.91
CA ARG A 6 -13.25 -22.36 7.88
C ARG A 6 -14.02 -21.65 6.77
N ASN A 7 -13.62 -21.94 5.54
CA ASN A 7 -14.25 -21.60 4.27
C ASN A 7 -14.12 -20.15 3.79
N ILE A 8 -13.27 -20.00 2.78
CA ILE A 8 -12.95 -18.77 2.04
C ILE A 8 -14.11 -18.36 1.10
N GLU A 9 -15.17 -19.17 0.99
CA GLU A 9 -16.26 -18.97 0.02
C GLU A 9 -17.47 -18.18 0.54
N ARG A 10 -17.58 -17.93 1.84
CA ARG A 10 -18.60 -17.02 2.37
C ARG A 10 -17.96 -15.68 2.71
N ARG A 11 -18.50 -14.62 2.11
CA ARG A 11 -18.11 -13.22 2.35
C ARG A 11 -18.48 -12.84 3.79
N ASP A 12 -17.65 -13.23 4.74
CA ASP A 12 -17.72 -12.80 6.12
C ASP A 12 -17.14 -11.38 6.23
N PRO A 13 -17.93 -10.34 6.60
CA PRO A 13 -17.48 -8.95 6.67
C PRO A 13 -16.52 -8.65 7.84
N LEU A 14 -16.19 -9.66 8.65
CA LEU A 14 -15.36 -9.52 9.85
C LEU A 14 -13.86 -9.77 9.60
N CYS A 15 -13.47 -10.21 8.40
CA CYS A 15 -12.06 -10.33 8.02
C CYS A 15 -11.70 -9.20 7.05
N GLY A 16 -10.90 -8.26 7.53
CA GLY A 16 -10.50 -6.98 6.90
C GLY A 16 -10.77 -6.86 5.40
N ALA A 17 -11.83 -6.12 5.06
CA ALA A 17 -12.11 -5.70 3.69
C ALA A 17 -10.85 -5.05 3.10
N GLN A 18 -10.19 -5.72 2.16
CA GLN A 18 -9.09 -5.12 1.42
C GLN A 18 -9.68 -4.00 0.58
N PRO A 19 -9.27 -2.73 0.79
CA PRO A 19 -9.83 -1.64 0.02
C PRO A 19 -9.50 -1.86 -1.46
N ARG A 20 -10.54 -1.99 -2.29
CA ARG A 20 -10.43 -2.01 -3.75
C ARG A 20 -10.26 -0.59 -4.24
N THR A 21 -9.15 0.04 -3.89
CA THR A 21 -8.81 1.37 -4.36
C THR A 21 -7.69 1.25 -5.38
N GLY A 22 -7.97 1.65 -6.62
CA GLY A 22 -6.96 1.79 -7.67
C GLY A 22 -6.26 3.14 -7.59
N PHE A 23 -5.47 3.44 -8.63
CA PHE A 23 -4.90 4.76 -8.85
C PHE A 23 -6.03 5.83 -8.87
N PRO A 24 -5.84 7.02 -8.29
CA PRO A 24 -4.61 7.58 -7.69
C PRO A 24 -4.39 7.24 -6.21
N LEU A 25 -5.24 6.42 -5.59
CA LEU A 25 -5.20 6.20 -4.13
C LEU A 25 -4.23 5.08 -3.71
N THR A 26 -4.03 4.09 -4.57
CA THR A 26 -3.09 2.98 -4.35
C THR A 26 -2.30 2.68 -5.62
N LEU A 27 -0.98 2.57 -5.50
CA LEU A 27 -0.07 2.14 -6.57
C LEU A 27 0.55 0.79 -6.20
N GLU A 28 0.50 -0.19 -7.11
CA GLU A 28 1.21 -1.46 -6.93
C GLU A 28 2.68 -1.28 -7.31
N LEU A 29 3.60 -1.70 -6.44
CA LEU A 29 5.03 -1.69 -6.74
C LEU A 29 5.38 -2.98 -7.47
N ALA A 30 5.94 -2.85 -8.67
CA ALA A 30 6.42 -3.96 -9.47
C ALA A 30 7.87 -4.35 -9.10
N SER A 31 8.52 -3.54 -8.26
CA SER A 31 9.89 -3.75 -7.76
C SER A 31 10.17 -5.21 -7.30
N PRO A 32 11.10 -5.94 -7.96
CA PRO A 32 11.34 -7.37 -7.72
C PRO A 32 12.06 -7.67 -6.40
N LYS A 33 12.57 -6.64 -5.71
CA LYS A 33 13.36 -6.78 -4.47
C LYS A 33 12.52 -6.86 -3.20
N LEU A 34 11.20 -6.78 -3.30
CA LEU A 34 10.31 -6.82 -2.15
C LEU A 34 9.86 -8.27 -1.88
N PRO A 35 9.97 -8.76 -0.63
CA PRO A 35 9.66 -10.16 -0.28
C PRO A 35 8.17 -10.52 -0.45
N LYS A 36 7.30 -9.50 -0.56
CA LYS A 36 5.86 -9.65 -0.82
C LYS A 36 5.40 -8.55 -1.76
N ARG A 37 4.33 -8.81 -2.53
CA ARG A 37 3.64 -7.78 -3.33
C ARG A 37 3.29 -6.61 -2.42
N SER A 38 3.88 -5.46 -2.74
CA SER A 38 3.79 -4.26 -1.92
C SER A 38 3.01 -3.20 -2.67
N ARG A 39 2.28 -2.38 -1.92
CA ARG A 39 1.43 -1.31 -2.47
C ARG A 39 1.73 -0.01 -1.74
N VAL A 40 1.92 1.07 -2.48
CA VAL A 40 2.00 2.42 -1.92
C VAL A 40 0.58 2.94 -1.75
N LYS A 41 0.22 3.31 -0.52
CA LYS A 41 -1.06 3.95 -0.21
C LYS A 41 -0.86 5.46 -0.20
N ILE A 42 -1.05 6.11 -1.34
CA ILE A 42 -0.78 7.54 -1.55
C ILE A 42 -1.67 8.40 -0.64
N ARG A 43 -2.89 7.95 -0.34
CA ARG A 43 -3.80 8.63 0.61
C ARG A 43 -3.28 8.67 2.06
N GLN A 44 -2.43 7.73 2.47
CA GLN A 44 -2.06 7.54 3.89
C GLN A 44 -0.63 8.01 4.18
N ILE A 45 -0.31 9.26 3.83
CA ILE A 45 1.00 9.86 4.11
C ILE A 45 1.10 10.19 5.60
N ARG A 46 2.22 9.81 6.21
CA ARG A 46 2.54 10.12 7.61
C ARG A 46 3.97 10.63 7.69
N THR A 47 4.16 11.71 8.44
CA THR A 47 5.50 12.15 8.85
C THR A 47 5.98 11.23 9.97
N LEU A 48 7.12 10.58 9.76
CA LEU A 48 7.76 9.72 10.74
C LEU A 48 9.14 10.29 11.08
N ALA A 49 9.54 10.16 12.34
CA ALA A 49 10.90 10.50 12.76
C ALA A 49 11.91 9.48 12.17
N THR A 50 13.13 9.94 11.89
CA THR A 50 14.18 9.14 11.23
C THR A 50 14.61 7.92 12.05
N GLU A 51 14.54 8.00 13.38
CA GLU A 51 14.85 6.93 14.33
C GLU A 51 13.85 5.76 14.23
N ARG A 52 12.65 6.01 13.68
CA ARG A 52 11.63 4.98 13.45
C ARG A 52 11.81 4.26 12.12
N LEU A 53 12.66 4.77 11.24
CA LEU A 53 12.98 4.12 9.97
C LEU A 53 14.01 3.02 10.22
N GLY A 54 13.66 1.79 9.87
CA GLY A 54 14.56 0.64 9.96
C GLY A 54 15.53 0.54 8.78
N LYS A 55 16.04 -0.67 8.52
CA LYS A 55 16.92 -0.94 7.38
C LYS A 55 16.19 -0.72 6.05
N ARG A 56 16.90 -0.17 5.06
CA ARG A 56 16.39 0.02 3.69
C ARG A 56 16.05 -1.33 3.05
N LEU A 57 14.77 -1.52 2.68
CA LEU A 57 14.28 -2.75 2.06
C LEU A 57 14.55 -2.81 0.54
N ALA A 58 14.25 -1.71 -0.17
CA ALA A 58 14.44 -1.61 -1.62
C ALA A 58 14.59 -0.15 -2.03
N ARG A 59 14.87 0.07 -3.33
CA ARG A 59 14.82 1.37 -3.98
C ARG A 59 13.77 1.27 -5.09
N ALA A 60 12.80 2.20 -5.09
CA ALA A 60 11.82 2.32 -6.17
C ALA A 60 12.49 2.88 -7.44
N SER A 61 11.95 2.55 -8.61
CA SER A 61 12.40 3.14 -9.87
C SER A 61 11.95 4.61 -9.97
N PRO A 62 12.63 5.46 -10.76
CA PRO A 62 12.22 6.84 -10.94
C PRO A 62 10.81 6.95 -11.58
N GLU A 63 10.41 5.99 -12.40
CA GLU A 63 9.08 5.92 -13.00
C GLU A 63 8.00 5.63 -11.95
N GLU A 64 8.25 4.67 -11.05
CA GLU A 64 7.36 4.39 -9.91
C GLU A 64 7.21 5.62 -9.01
N LEU A 65 8.32 6.34 -8.76
CA LEU A 65 8.30 7.57 -7.98
C LEU A 65 7.48 8.68 -8.65
N ALA A 66 7.63 8.85 -9.96
CA ALA A 66 6.86 9.83 -10.73
C ALA A 66 5.35 9.55 -10.65
N GLN A 67 4.93 8.28 -10.79
CA GLN A 67 3.52 7.90 -10.64
C GLN A 67 2.97 8.14 -9.22
N VAL A 68 3.79 7.94 -8.19
CA VAL A 68 3.39 8.29 -6.81
C VAL A 68 3.20 9.79 -6.64
N LEU A 69 4.08 10.61 -7.23
CA LEU A 69 3.99 12.07 -7.18
C LEU A 69 2.79 12.60 -7.97
N GLU A 70 2.51 12.02 -9.15
CA GLU A 70 1.32 12.33 -9.95
C GLU A 70 0.05 12.01 -9.16
N GLY A 71 -0.05 10.79 -8.60
CA GLY A 71 -1.19 10.40 -7.77
C GLY A 71 -1.34 11.28 -6.52
N LEU A 72 -0.24 11.79 -5.95
CA LEU A 72 -0.29 12.75 -4.85
C LEU A 72 -0.80 14.11 -5.31
N ASN A 73 -0.34 14.60 -6.46
CA ASN A 73 -0.79 15.87 -7.03
C ASN A 73 -2.29 15.85 -7.34
N GLU A 74 -2.81 14.73 -7.87
CA GLU A 74 -4.26 14.54 -8.09
C GLU A 74 -5.09 14.58 -6.80
N ILE A 75 -4.53 14.12 -5.66
CA ILE A 75 -5.22 14.18 -4.37
C ILE A 75 -5.21 15.61 -3.78
N LEU A 76 -4.16 16.40 -4.06
CA LEU A 76 -3.97 17.75 -3.53
C LEU A 76 -4.53 18.86 -4.43
N GLY A 77 -4.69 18.58 -5.73
CA GLY A 77 -5.12 19.54 -6.75
C GLY A 77 -6.63 19.83 -6.80
N ASN A 78 -7.38 19.40 -5.79
CA ASN A 78 -8.81 19.64 -5.60
C ASN A 78 -9.10 20.08 -4.16
#